data_AF-A0A0L0EV00-F1
#
_entry.id   AF-A0A0L0EV00-F1
#
_cell.length_a   1.000
_cell.length_b   1.000
_cell.length_c   1.000
_cell.angle_alpha   90.00
_cell.angle_beta   90.00
_cell.angle_gamma   90.00
#
_symmetry.space_group_name_H-M   'P 1'
#
loop_
_entity.id
_entity.type
_entity.pdbx_description
1 polymer ?
#
loop_
_entity_poly.entity_id
_entity_poly.type
_entity_poly.pdbx_seq_one_letter_code
_entity_poly.pdbx_strand_id
1 'polypeptide(L)' 'EFQIDKVLEELKMDMDMFVDLCIMMGCDYCGTIRGIGPKRALELIYKHKNIETILENLDKTKVR' A
#
# COMPACT_ATOMS: atom_id res chain seq x y z
N GLU A 1 -1.52 5.47 22.49
CA GLU A 1 -0.40 4.75 21.88
C GLU A 1 -0.96 3.57 21.09
N PHE A 2 -0.33 3.20 19.97
CA PHE A 2 -0.78 2.11 19.10
C PHE A 2 0.16 0.91 19.25
N GLN A 3 -0.39 -0.30 19.31
CA GLN A 3 0.40 -1.54 19.33
C GLN A 3 0.46 -2.10 17.92
N ILE A 4 1.65 -2.14 17.34
CA ILE A 4 1.85 -2.57 15.94
C ILE A 4 1.34 -3.99 15.70
N ASP A 5 1.59 -4.92 16.63
CA ASP A 5 1.18 -6.32 16.50
C ASP A 5 -0.35 -6.46 16.35
N LYS A 6 -1.12 -5.66 17.10
CA LYS A 6 -2.59 -5.65 17.00
C LYS A 6 -3.07 -5.10 15.66
N VAL A 7 -2.42 -4.04 15.17
CA VAL A 7 -2.74 -3.44 13.87
C VAL A 7 -2.48 -4.44 12.74
N LEU A 8 -1.34 -5.12 12.77
CA LEU A 8 -0.99 -6.15 11.80
C LEU A 8 -1.98 -7.32 11.83
N GLU A 9 -2.37 -7.77 13.03
CA GLU A 9 -3.36 -8.85 13.22
C GLU A 9 -4.74 -8.47 12.66
N GLU A 10 -5.25 -7.28 12.99
CA GLU A 10 -6.54 -6.79 12.50
C GLU A 10 -6.55 -6.58 10.99
N LEU A 11 -5.45 -6.08 10.43
CA LEU A 11 -5.30 -5.89 8.99
C LEU A 11 -4.87 -7.17 8.26
N LYS A 12 -4.51 -8.25 8.97
CA LYS A 12 -3.99 -9.51 8.40
C LYS A 12 -2.82 -9.26 7.45
N MET A 13 -1.87 -8.43 7.87
CA MET A 13 -0.67 -8.07 7.13
C MET A 13 0.57 -8.49 7.92
N ASP A 14 1.65 -8.80 7.21
CA ASP A 14 2.98 -8.80 7.81
C ASP A 14 3.56 -7.36 7.78
N MET A 15 4.72 -7.19 8.41
CA MET A 15 5.38 -5.89 8.47
C MET A 15 5.76 -5.35 7.10
N ASP A 16 6.20 -6.21 6.17
CA ASP A 16 6.66 -5.79 4.85
C ASP A 16 5.48 -5.25 4.01
N MET A 17 4.36 -5.98 3.98
CA MET A 17 3.12 -5.56 3.35
C MET A 17 2.55 -4.28 3.98
N PHE A 18 2.70 -4.11 5.30
CA PHE A 18 2.27 -2.90 6.00
C PHE A 18 3.14 -1.68 5.67
N VAL A 19 4.46 -1.86 5.55
CA VAL A 19 5.38 -0.81 5.11
C VAL A 19 5.04 -0.38 3.68
N ASP A 20 4.80 -1.33 2.79
CA ASP A 20 4.38 -1.07 1.41
C ASP A 20 3.07 -0.27 1.35
N LEU A 21 2.09 -0.65 2.17
CA LEU A 21 0.85 0.12 2.32
C LEU A 21 1.14 1.56 2.77
N CYS A 22 2.01 1.75 3.76
CA CYS A 22 2.39 3.09 4.25
C CYS A 22 3.05 3.94 3.15
N ILE A 23 3.96 3.36 2.38
CA ILE A 23 4.60 4.02 1.23
C ILE A 23 3.55 4.45 0.21
N MET A 24 2.59 3.57 -0.11
CA MET A 24 1.52 3.88 -1.07
C MET A 24 0.55 4.96 -0.59
N MET A 25 0.33 5.07 0.72
CA MET A 25 -0.47 6.16 1.31
C MET A 25 0.27 7.51 1.32
N GLY A 26 1.60 7.48 1.21
CA GLY A 26 2.48 8.64 1.16
C GLY A 26 3.34 8.78 2.41
N CYS A 27 4.63 9.05 2.20
CA CYS A 27 5.62 9.32 3.23
C CYS A 27 6.63 10.37 2.75
N ASP A 28 7.53 10.81 3.63
CA ASP A 28 8.49 11.88 3.33
C ASP A 28 9.73 11.40 2.54
N TYR A 29 9.84 10.09 2.28
CA TYR A 29 11.03 9.50 1.63
C TYR A 29 10.88 9.40 0.11
N CYS A 30 9.66 9.33 -0.41
CA CYS A 30 9.39 9.10 -1.82
C CYS A 30 8.05 9.73 -2.27
N GLY A 31 7.91 9.95 -3.57
CA GLY A 31 6.66 10.44 -4.16
C GLY A 31 5.52 9.41 -4.08
N THR A 32 4.28 9.88 -4.19
CA THR A 32 3.09 9.02 -4.22
C THR A 32 2.71 8.63 -5.65
N ILE A 33 1.95 7.54 -5.78
CA ILE A 33 1.38 7.12 -7.06
C ILE A 33 0.12 7.95 -7.34
N ARG A 34 0.16 8.76 -8.41
CA ARG A 34 -0.96 9.64 -8.79
C ARG A 34 -2.26 8.85 -8.94
N GLY A 35 -3.34 9.35 -8.35
CA GLY A 35 -4.66 8.71 -8.42
C GLY A 35 -4.85 7.50 -7.49
N ILE A 36 -3.85 7.16 -6.67
CA ILE A 36 -3.97 6.16 -5.61
C ILE A 36 -4.03 6.87 -4.26
N GLY A 37 -5.22 6.89 -3.67
CA GLY A 37 -5.43 7.31 -2.27
C GLY A 37 -5.53 6.10 -1.32
N PRO A 38 -5.72 6.33 -0.01
CA PRO A 38 -5.66 5.29 1.02
C PRO A 38 -6.59 4.09 0.76
N LYS A 39 -7.83 4.35 0.34
CA LYS A 39 -8.80 3.28 0.02
C LYS A 39 -8.31 2.37 -1.10
N ARG A 40 -7.81 2.96 -2.20
CA ARG A 40 -7.34 2.21 -3.37
C ARG A 40 -6.00 1.53 -3.08
N ALA A 41 -5.12 2.14 -2.30
CA ALA A 41 -3.89 1.53 -1.83
C ALA A 41 -4.19 0.25 -1.03
N LEU A 42 -5.15 0.32 -0.10
CA LEU A 42 -5.57 -0.84 0.70
C LEU A 42 -6.17 -1.96 -0.16
N GLU A 43 -7.04 -1.64 -1.12
CA GLU A 43 -7.59 -2.62 -2.07
C GLU A 43 -6.49 -3.31 -2.91
N LEU A 44 -5.51 -2.53 -3.39
CA LEU A 44 -4.42 -3.03 -4.21
C LEU A 44 -3.44 -3.90 -3.42
N ILE A 45 -3.06 -3.48 -2.20
CA ILE A 45 -2.13 -4.25 -1.37
C ILE A 45 -2.74 -5.59 -0.96
N TYR A 46 -4.03 -5.63 -0.61
CA TYR A 46 -4.69 -6.91 -0.29
C TYR A 46 -4.65 -7.89 -1.46
N LYS A 47 -4.82 -7.38 -2.68
CA LYS A 47 -4.86 -8.16 -3.91
C LYS A 47 -3.49 -8.62 -4.40
N HIS A 48 -2.48 -7.75 -4.31
CA HIS A 48 -1.19 -7.93 -4.98
C HIS A 48 -0.01 -8.11 -4.02
N LYS A 49 -0.22 -7.93 -2.71
CA LYS A 49 0.72 -8.17 -1.59
C LYS A 49 1.88 -7.19 -1.47
N ASN A 50 2.47 -6.73 -2.57
CA ASN A 50 3.58 -5.77 -2.55
C ASN A 50 3.49 -4.74 -3.68
N ILE A 51 4.27 -3.66 -3.56
CA ILE A 51 4.28 -2.55 -4.52
C ILE A 51 4.70 -3.01 -5.92
N GLU A 52 5.69 -3.91 -6.04
CA GLU A 52 6.22 -4.38 -7.32
C GLU A 52 5.11 -5.05 -8.14
N THR A 53 4.39 -5.99 -7.53
CA THR A 53 3.28 -6.71 -8.18
C THR A 53 2.14 -5.75 -8.52
N ILE A 54 1.89 -4.73 -7.70
CA ILE A 54 0.90 -3.68 -8.00
C ILE A 54 1.29 -2.92 -9.26
N LEU A 55 2.56 -2.50 -9.37
CA LEU A 55 3.06 -1.74 -10.52
C LEU A 55 3.00 -2.54 -11.83
N GLU A 56 3.23 -3.85 -11.78
CA GLU A 56 3.08 -4.75 -12.93
C GLU A 56 1.62 -4.85 -13.41
N ASN A 57 0.67 -4.76 -12.48
CA ASN A 57 -0.77 -4.95 -12.74
C ASN A 57 -1.56 -3.63 -12.87
N LEU A 58 -0.89 -2.48 -12.71
CA LEU A 58 -1.52 -1.18 -12.81
C LEU A 58 -1.77 -0.78 -14.27
N ASP A 59 -2.99 -0.34 -14.54
CA ASP A 59 -3.36 0.29 -15.81
C ASP A 59 -2.67 1.66 -15.92
N LYS A 60 -1.57 1.69 -16.68
CA LYS A 60 -0.71 2.87 -16.87
C LYS A 60 -1.44 4.06 -17.51
N THR A 61 -2.63 3.85 -18.09
CA THR A 61 -3.43 4.93 -18.67
C THR A 61 -4.15 5.78 -17.62
N LYS A 62 -4.41 5.21 -16.43
CA LYS A 62 -5.13 5.87 -15.32
C LYS A 62 -4.21 6.59 -14.32
N VAL A 63 -2.92 6.33 -14.41
CA VAL A 63 -1.88 6.82 -13.47
C VAL A 63 -0.96 7.85 -14.12
N ARG A 64 -1.08 8.08 -15.43
CA ARG A 64 -0.42 9.18 -16.14
C ARG A 64 -1.09 10.52 -15.83
#